data_AF-A0AAX3MRK9-F1
#
_entry.id   AF-A0AAX3MRK9-F1
#
_cell.length_a   1.000
_cell.length_b   1.000
_cell.length_c   1.000
_cell.angle_alpha   90.00
_cell.angle_beta   90.00
_cell.angle_gamma   90.00
#
_symmetry.space_group_name_H-M   'P 1'
#
loop_
_entity.id
_entity.type
_entity.pdbx_description
1 polymer ?
#
loop_
_entity_poly.entity_id
_entity_poly.type
_entity_poly.pdbx_seq_one_letter_code
_entity_poly.pdbx_strand_id
1 'polypeptide(L)'
;MYKLSSVFILVSALLCSYAGAASFGPRESMLIFDGRQSSTSYRMDNSDTRLPWLVQAWVEDVNEKRTDAFASVPLVFRVEPSSAFTVRIAKKGAVPEDRETLYWAVSNSLPSSKRSDQKADSDKISAQLSLAYRFKVPMIYRPAALAGKPQQPEALQWHVTEGGRVMVHNPTRYVVQLNYVNVGGKRYQGKGVSWFISPEKSVTVAVSAGTGSRIKYGVVNDYGAVREYEGIVR
;
A
#
# COMPACT_ATOMS: atom_id res chain seq x y z
N MET A 1 9.73 54.19 30.05
CA MET A 1 9.59 53.85 28.61
C MET A 1 9.94 52.37 28.34
N TYR A 2 9.35 51.41 29.08
CA TYR A 2 9.73 49.97 28.98
C TYR A 2 8.59 49.03 28.55
N LYS A 3 7.40 49.55 28.22
CA LYS A 3 6.22 48.72 27.91
C LYS A 3 6.01 48.40 26.43
N LEU A 4 6.75 49.03 25.50
CA LEU A 4 6.63 48.72 24.07
C LEU A 4 7.49 47.53 23.60
N SER A 5 8.54 47.15 24.33
CA SER A 5 9.47 46.09 23.90
C SER A 5 8.88 44.67 24.06
N SER A 6 8.10 44.42 25.12
CA SER A 6 7.50 43.10 25.36
C SER A 6 6.37 42.74 24.39
N VAL A 7 5.68 43.73 23.81
CA VAL A 7 4.62 43.49 22.82
C VAL A 7 5.20 43.04 21.48
N PHE A 8 6.39 43.52 21.12
CA PHE A 8 7.04 43.17 19.86
C PHE A 8 7.59 41.73 19.85
N ILE A 9 8.01 41.22 21.01
CA ILE A 9 8.55 39.85 21.15
C ILE A 9 7.43 38.80 21.09
N LEU A 10 6.22 39.11 21.57
CA LEU A 10 5.09 38.16 21.54
C LEU A 10 4.51 37.96 20.13
N VAL A 11 4.61 38.96 19.24
CA VAL A 11 4.10 38.87 17.85
C VAL A 11 5.05 38.05 16.96
N SER A 12 6.36 38.05 17.24
CA SER A 12 7.35 37.29 16.46
C SER A 12 7.26 35.76 16.65
N ALA A 13 6.65 35.27 17.73
CA ALA A 13 6.50 33.84 17.99
C ALA A 13 5.27 33.21 17.30
N LEU A 14 4.38 34.03 16.70
CA LEU A 14 3.23 33.53 15.92
C LEU A 14 3.56 33.24 14.45
N LEU A 15 4.80 33.51 14.00
CA LEU A 15 5.27 33.15 12.65
C LEU A 15 5.99 31.79 12.65
N CYS A 16 5.46 30.81 13.38
CA CYS A 16 5.78 29.41 13.11
C CYS A 16 5.24 29.09 11.72
N SER A 17 6.12 29.20 10.72
CA SER A 17 5.88 28.74 9.37
C SER A 17 5.31 27.33 9.44
N TYR A 18 4.05 27.16 9.05
CA TYR A 18 3.53 25.84 8.74
C TYR A 18 4.40 25.28 7.62
N ALA A 19 5.39 24.46 7.97
CA ALA A 19 6.02 23.56 7.03
C ALA A 19 4.94 22.54 6.63
N GLY A 20 4.08 22.93 5.69
CA GLY A 20 3.15 22.02 5.07
C GLY A 20 3.96 20.93 4.41
N ALA A 21 3.91 19.72 4.95
CA ALA A 21 4.50 18.55 4.33
C ALA A 21 3.76 18.35 3.00
N ALA A 22 4.40 18.76 1.91
CA ALA A 22 3.96 18.41 0.57
C ALA A 22 4.02 16.87 0.44
N SER A 23 2.94 16.27 -0.05
CA SER A 23 2.80 14.83 -0.20
C SER A 23 2.40 14.51 -1.63
N PHE A 24 3.04 13.50 -2.18
CA PHE A 24 2.74 12.94 -3.48
C PHE A 24 2.57 11.44 -3.34
N GLY A 25 1.50 10.86 -3.89
CA GLY A 25 1.30 9.42 -3.86
C GLY A 25 -0.13 8.98 -4.19
N PRO A 26 -0.37 7.66 -4.20
CA PRO A 26 -1.70 7.11 -4.37
C PRO A 26 -2.58 7.39 -3.16
N ARG A 27 -3.86 7.67 -3.39
CA ARG A 27 -4.88 7.88 -2.35
C ARG A 27 -5.32 6.56 -1.73
N GLU A 28 -5.52 5.54 -2.57
CA GLU A 28 -6.01 4.24 -2.14
C GLU A 28 -4.87 3.39 -1.55
N SER A 29 -5.12 2.79 -0.38
CA SER A 29 -4.18 1.86 0.27
C SER A 29 -4.32 0.43 -0.22
N MET A 30 -5.44 0.09 -0.86
CA MET A 30 -5.73 -1.19 -1.50
C MET A 30 -6.79 -0.99 -2.57
N LEU A 31 -6.73 -1.77 -3.64
CA LEU A 31 -7.71 -1.78 -4.73
C LEU A 31 -8.37 -3.15 -4.83
N ILE A 32 -9.70 -3.18 -4.85
CA ILE A 32 -10.46 -4.37 -5.23
C ILE A 32 -10.90 -4.18 -6.69
N PHE A 33 -10.42 -5.04 -7.58
CA PHE A 33 -10.90 -5.13 -8.95
C PHE A 33 -12.06 -6.14 -8.97
N ASP A 34 -13.29 -5.64 -9.03
CA ASP A 34 -14.49 -6.48 -9.19
C ASP A 34 -14.53 -7.05 -10.62
N GLY A 35 -14.46 -8.37 -10.75
CA GLY A 35 -14.46 -9.09 -12.02
C GLY A 35 -15.78 -8.99 -12.81
N ARG A 36 -16.84 -8.42 -12.21
CA ARG A 36 -18.06 -8.02 -12.93
C ARG A 36 -17.87 -6.71 -13.71
N GLN A 37 -16.84 -5.93 -13.39
CA GLN A 37 -16.50 -4.67 -14.05
C GLN A 37 -15.37 -4.87 -15.06
N SER A 38 -15.34 -4.03 -16.10
CA SER A 38 -14.26 -4.04 -17.09
C SER A 38 -12.99 -3.30 -16.63
N SER A 39 -13.10 -2.51 -15.57
CA SER A 39 -12.01 -1.71 -15.03
C SER A 39 -12.26 -1.22 -13.61
N THR A 40 -11.18 -0.95 -12.89
CA THR A 40 -11.17 -0.18 -11.64
C THR A 40 -10.30 1.07 -11.82
N SER A 41 -10.27 1.97 -10.84
CA SER A 41 -9.45 3.18 -10.88
C SER A 41 -8.84 3.48 -9.52
N TYR A 42 -7.70 4.18 -9.55
CA TYR A 42 -7.05 4.74 -8.37
C TYR A 42 -6.55 6.15 -8.67
N ARG A 43 -6.34 6.96 -7.63
CA ARG A 43 -6.01 8.37 -7.76
C ARG A 43 -4.63 8.66 -7.19
N MET A 44 -3.84 9.42 -7.95
CA MET A 44 -2.58 10.01 -7.50
C MET A 44 -2.85 11.45 -7.07
N ASP A 45 -2.61 11.75 -5.79
CA ASP A 45 -2.76 13.09 -5.22
C ASP A 45 -1.39 13.78 -5.14
N ASN A 46 -1.33 15.05 -5.54
CA ASN A 46 -0.17 15.93 -5.36
C ASN A 46 -0.57 17.16 -4.55
N SER A 47 -0.27 17.17 -3.26
CA SER A 47 -0.50 18.34 -2.41
C SER A 47 0.66 19.35 -2.46
N ASP A 48 1.77 19.05 -3.14
CA ASP A 48 2.84 20.02 -3.37
C ASP A 48 2.32 21.18 -4.23
N THR A 49 2.61 22.41 -3.83
CA THR A 49 2.16 23.63 -4.53
C THR A 49 3.13 24.09 -5.63
N ARG A 50 4.27 23.42 -5.80
CA ARG A 50 5.39 23.86 -6.64
C ARG A 50 5.95 22.78 -7.58
N LEU A 51 5.93 21.51 -7.17
CA LEU A 51 6.60 20.42 -7.89
C LEU A 51 5.60 19.54 -8.66
N PRO A 52 5.68 19.49 -10.00
CA PRO A 52 4.96 18.49 -10.78
C PRO A 52 5.70 17.15 -10.81
N TRP A 53 4.94 16.08 -11.01
CA TRP A 53 5.45 14.71 -11.08
C TRP A 53 5.12 14.06 -12.41
N LEU A 54 6.10 13.42 -13.05
CA LEU A 54 5.87 12.51 -14.15
C LEU A 54 5.65 11.11 -13.59
N VAL A 55 4.55 10.46 -13.93
CA VAL A 55 4.16 9.16 -13.39
C VAL A 55 4.01 8.17 -14.53
N GLN A 56 4.60 6.99 -14.35
CA GLN A 56 4.38 5.82 -15.17
C GLN A 56 3.56 4.79 -14.37
N ALA A 57 2.49 4.27 -14.95
CA ALA A 57 1.59 3.32 -14.31
C ALA A 57 1.53 1.98 -15.04
N TRP A 58 1.61 0.88 -14.29
CA TRP A 58 1.41 -0.49 -14.78
C TRP A 58 0.94 -1.42 -13.65
N VAL A 59 0.71 -2.69 -13.96
CA VAL A 59 0.35 -3.72 -12.99
C VAL A 59 1.44 -4.79 -12.95
N GLU A 60 1.81 -5.22 -11.74
CA GLU A 60 2.72 -6.33 -11.47
C GLU A 60 1.96 -7.53 -10.86
N ASP A 61 2.44 -8.74 -11.12
CA ASP A 61 2.03 -9.95 -10.42
C ASP A 61 2.66 -10.05 -9.02
N VAL A 62 2.34 -11.13 -8.29
CA VAL A 62 2.90 -11.41 -6.95
C VAL A 62 4.41 -11.59 -6.94
N ASN A 63 5.04 -11.89 -8.09
CA ASN A 63 6.49 -12.03 -8.25
C ASN A 63 7.15 -10.70 -8.69
N GLU A 64 6.41 -9.60 -8.62
CA GLU A 64 6.84 -8.26 -9.02
C GLU A 64 7.17 -8.13 -10.52
N LYS A 65 6.61 -9.01 -11.35
CA LYS A 65 6.77 -8.95 -12.80
C LYS A 65 5.59 -8.23 -13.42
N ARG A 66 5.87 -7.31 -14.34
CA ARG A 66 4.82 -6.62 -15.10
C ARG A 66 3.96 -7.65 -15.83
N THR A 67 2.64 -7.53 -15.70
CA THR A 67 1.66 -8.42 -16.32
C THR A 67 0.91 -7.74 -17.46
N ASP A 68 0.56 -8.50 -18.49
CA ASP A 68 -0.31 -8.06 -19.59
C ASP A 68 -1.80 -8.34 -19.34
N ALA A 69 -2.13 -8.96 -18.19
CA ALA A 69 -3.51 -9.22 -17.80
C ALA A 69 -4.31 -7.92 -17.57
N PHE A 70 -3.63 -6.83 -17.23
CA PHE A 70 -4.21 -5.53 -16.95
C PHE A 70 -3.45 -4.41 -17.68
N ALA A 71 -4.17 -3.36 -18.06
CA ALA A 71 -3.59 -2.17 -18.65
C ALA A 71 -4.01 -0.92 -17.87
N SER A 72 -3.01 -0.16 -17.42
CA SER A 72 -3.20 1.17 -16.83
C SER A 72 -3.36 2.21 -17.94
N VAL A 73 -4.37 3.06 -17.83
CA VAL A 73 -4.70 4.11 -18.78
C VAL A 73 -4.88 5.42 -18.02
N PRO A 74 -4.09 6.46 -18.32
CA PRO A 74 -2.91 6.47 -19.20
C PRO A 74 -1.70 5.72 -18.58
N LEU A 75 -0.79 5.22 -19.42
CA LEU A 75 0.45 4.58 -18.96
C LEU A 75 1.47 5.60 -18.46
N VAL A 76 1.49 6.81 -19.01
CA VAL A 76 2.39 7.89 -18.62
C VAL A 76 1.59 9.18 -18.56
N PHE A 77 1.70 9.91 -17.46
CA PHE A 77 0.97 11.15 -17.25
C PHE A 77 1.72 12.07 -16.30
N ARG A 78 1.33 13.34 -16.30
CA ARG A 78 1.90 14.36 -15.42
C ARG A 78 0.86 14.77 -14.39
N VAL A 79 1.26 14.87 -13.13
CA VAL A 79 0.43 15.38 -12.03
C VAL A 79 0.96 16.75 -11.65
N GLU A 80 0.16 17.78 -11.92
CA GLU A 80 0.52 19.17 -11.61
C GLU A 80 0.49 19.46 -10.10
N PRO A 81 1.10 20.57 -9.66
CA PRO A 81 0.98 21.02 -8.28
C PRO A 81 -0.46 21.23 -7.85
N SER A 82 -0.77 20.93 -6.59
CA SER A 82 -2.10 21.08 -5.99
C SER A 82 -3.22 20.43 -6.81
N SER A 83 -2.91 19.31 -7.45
CA SER A 83 -3.79 18.62 -8.38
C SER A 83 -3.80 17.12 -8.10
N ALA A 84 -4.64 16.41 -8.83
CA ALA A 84 -4.72 14.96 -8.77
C ALA A 84 -5.01 14.38 -10.14
N PHE A 85 -4.63 13.12 -10.31
CA PHE A 85 -4.84 12.40 -11.55
C PHE A 85 -5.40 11.01 -11.27
N THR A 86 -6.43 10.60 -11.99
CA THR A 86 -7.03 9.26 -11.86
C THR A 86 -6.52 8.34 -12.95
N VAL A 87 -5.97 7.20 -12.55
CA VAL A 87 -5.53 6.12 -13.43
C VAL A 87 -6.60 5.05 -13.47
N ARG A 88 -7.01 4.66 -14.68
CA ARG A 88 -7.94 3.54 -14.90
C ARG A 88 -7.15 2.28 -15.20
N ILE A 89 -7.42 1.20 -14.48
CA ILE A 89 -6.88 -0.14 -14.75
C ILE A 89 -7.97 -0.96 -15.42
N ALA A 90 -7.76 -1.35 -16.67
CA ALA A 90 -8.68 -2.21 -17.42
C ALA A 90 -8.14 -3.65 -17.50
N LYS A 91 -9.02 -4.64 -17.40
CA LYS A 91 -8.67 -6.05 -17.65
C LYS A 91 -8.55 -6.27 -19.15
N LYS A 92 -7.46 -6.90 -19.59
CA LYS A 92 -7.18 -7.23 -20.99
C LYS A 92 -6.92 -8.72 -21.24
N GLY A 93 -6.24 -9.38 -20.30
CA GLY A 93 -5.83 -10.78 -20.44
C GLY A 93 -6.62 -11.73 -19.56
N ALA A 94 -6.22 -13.00 -19.64
CA ALA A 94 -6.76 -14.05 -18.80
C ALA A 94 -6.26 -13.90 -17.35
N VAL A 95 -7.16 -14.15 -16.41
CA VAL A 95 -6.92 -14.18 -14.97
C VAL A 95 -7.70 -15.36 -14.38
N PRO A 96 -7.27 -15.95 -13.26
CA PRO A 96 -8.04 -17.00 -12.60
C PRO A 96 -9.46 -16.50 -12.25
N GLU A 97 -10.49 -17.23 -12.69
CA GLU A 97 -11.90 -16.87 -12.42
C GLU A 97 -12.50 -17.66 -11.25
N ASP A 98 -11.74 -18.59 -10.67
CA ASP A 98 -12.18 -19.48 -9.60
C ASP A 98 -11.75 -19.01 -8.20
N ARG A 99 -10.81 -18.06 -8.11
CA ARG A 99 -10.21 -17.57 -6.87
C ARG A 99 -9.71 -16.13 -7.02
N GLU A 100 -9.56 -15.43 -5.89
CA GLU A 100 -8.92 -14.12 -5.90
C GLU A 100 -7.42 -14.21 -6.25
N THR A 101 -6.93 -13.17 -6.92
CA THR A 101 -5.51 -13.08 -7.28
C THR A 101 -4.94 -11.73 -6.86
N LEU A 102 -3.78 -11.77 -6.19
CA LEU A 102 -3.05 -10.57 -5.78
C LEU A 102 -2.15 -10.07 -6.91
N TYR A 103 -2.27 -8.77 -7.17
CA TYR A 103 -1.43 -7.98 -8.05
C TYR A 103 -0.96 -6.72 -7.32
N TRP A 104 -0.09 -5.95 -7.95
CA TRP A 104 0.32 -4.62 -7.49
C TRP A 104 0.02 -3.59 -8.57
N ALA A 105 -0.78 -2.57 -8.26
CA ALA A 105 -0.87 -1.37 -9.06
C ALA A 105 0.36 -0.50 -8.77
N VAL A 106 1.20 -0.33 -9.77
CA VAL A 106 2.50 0.34 -9.63
C VAL A 106 2.44 1.72 -10.25
N SER A 107 2.91 2.71 -9.50
CA SER A 107 3.13 4.08 -9.96
C SER A 107 4.59 4.45 -9.72
N ASN A 108 5.37 4.53 -10.80
CA ASN A 108 6.75 5.01 -10.76
C ASN A 108 6.78 6.48 -11.11
N SER A 109 7.18 7.31 -10.15
CA SER A 109 7.11 8.75 -10.25
C SER A 109 8.48 9.40 -10.16
N LEU A 110 8.73 10.30 -11.10
CA LEU A 110 9.94 11.09 -11.22
C LEU A 110 9.58 12.56 -11.00
N PRO A 111 10.28 13.27 -10.10
CA PRO A 111 10.05 14.69 -9.91
C PRO A 111 10.53 15.43 -11.17
N SER A 112 9.80 16.46 -11.58
CA SER A 112 10.32 17.33 -12.63
C SER A 112 11.50 18.12 -12.08
N SER A 113 12.67 18.02 -12.71
CA SER A 113 13.75 18.96 -12.43
C SER A 113 13.36 20.33 -12.99
N LYS A 114 13.51 21.37 -12.18
CA LYS A 114 13.55 22.73 -12.73
C LYS A 114 14.91 22.86 -13.42
N ARG A 115 14.93 23.11 -14.73
CA ARG A 115 16.14 23.67 -15.34
C ARG A 115 16.38 24.98 -14.61
N SER A 116 17.47 25.05 -13.86
CA SER A 116 17.95 26.33 -13.36
C SER A 116 18.50 27.08 -14.57
N ASP A 117 17.69 27.94 -15.19
CA ASP A 117 18.20 29.01 -16.06
C ASP A 117 18.91 30.11 -15.23
N GLN A 118 19.48 29.74 -14.08
CA GLN A 118 20.37 30.60 -13.33
C GLN A 118 21.73 30.49 -14.01
N LYS A 119 22.07 31.55 -14.76
CA LYS A 119 23.47 31.88 -15.08
C LYS A 119 24.30 31.57 -13.84
N ALA A 120 25.29 30.69 -13.99
CA ALA A 120 26.21 30.32 -12.93
C ALA A 120 26.92 31.59 -12.42
N ASP A 121 26.42 32.15 -11.33
CA ASP A 121 27.20 33.05 -10.49
C ASP A 121 28.20 32.15 -9.76
N SER A 122 29.48 32.34 -10.08
CA SER A 122 30.54 31.33 -10.02
C SER A 122 30.99 30.93 -8.60
N ASP A 123 30.19 31.16 -7.57
CA ASP A 123 30.61 31.03 -6.17
C ASP A 123 29.58 30.37 -5.23
N LYS A 124 28.51 29.76 -5.75
CA LYS A 124 27.54 28.99 -4.95
C LYS A 124 27.49 27.53 -5.38
N ILE A 125 28.07 26.65 -4.56
CA ILE A 125 27.84 25.20 -4.68
C ILE A 125 26.39 24.94 -4.26
N SER A 126 25.52 24.63 -5.23
CA SER A 126 24.16 24.16 -4.95
C SER A 126 24.12 22.64 -5.03
N ALA A 127 23.71 21.99 -3.94
CA ALA A 127 23.40 20.55 -3.94
C ALA A 127 21.92 20.37 -4.27
N GLN A 128 21.61 19.66 -5.36
CA GLN A 128 20.24 19.28 -5.71
C GLN A 128 20.00 17.81 -5.34
N LEU A 129 19.01 17.56 -4.48
CA LEU A 129 18.52 16.22 -4.17
C LEU A 129 17.24 15.97 -4.97
N SER A 130 17.28 14.98 -5.88
CA SER A 130 16.09 14.53 -6.62
C SER A 130 15.67 13.16 -6.10
N LEU A 131 14.41 13.03 -5.68
CA LEU A 131 13.86 11.79 -5.11
C LEU A 131 12.79 11.22 -6.03
N ALA A 132 13.03 10.03 -6.57
CA ALA A 132 12.05 9.24 -7.31
C ALA A 132 11.32 8.29 -6.34
N TYR A 133 10.02 8.09 -6.57
CA TYR A 133 9.22 7.15 -5.77
C TYR A 133 8.63 6.07 -6.66
N ARG A 134 8.63 4.83 -6.16
CA ARG A 134 7.89 3.70 -6.76
C ARG A 134 6.84 3.24 -5.77
N PHE A 135 5.61 3.67 -5.99
CA PHE A 135 4.47 3.26 -5.18
C PHE A 135 3.94 1.91 -5.67
N LYS A 136 3.65 1.01 -4.72
CA LYS A 136 2.96 -0.25 -4.99
C LYS A 136 1.70 -0.30 -4.12
N VAL A 137 0.53 -0.25 -4.77
CA VAL A 137 -0.76 -0.42 -4.11
C VAL A 137 -1.21 -1.87 -4.34
N PRO A 138 -1.50 -2.66 -3.30
CA PRO A 138 -2.04 -4.01 -3.48
C PRO A 138 -3.37 -3.93 -4.24
N MET A 139 -3.48 -4.73 -5.30
CA MET A 139 -4.68 -4.85 -6.11
C MET A 139 -5.16 -6.30 -6.09
N ILE A 140 -6.33 -6.56 -5.54
CA ILE A 140 -6.94 -7.88 -5.48
C ILE A 140 -7.96 -7.99 -6.60
N TYR A 141 -7.73 -8.90 -7.55
CA TYR A 141 -8.75 -9.29 -8.52
C TYR A 141 -9.74 -10.24 -7.87
N ARG A 142 -11.01 -9.86 -7.81
CA ARG A 142 -12.11 -10.68 -7.31
C ARG A 142 -13.00 -11.14 -8.46
N PRO A 143 -12.94 -12.41 -8.88
CA PRO A 143 -13.80 -12.93 -9.94
C PRO A 143 -15.28 -12.75 -9.64
N ALA A 144 -16.09 -12.64 -10.70
CA ALA A 144 -17.55 -12.57 -10.59
C ALA A 144 -18.15 -13.78 -9.84
N ALA A 145 -17.51 -14.96 -9.95
CA ALA A 145 -17.92 -16.18 -9.25
C ALA A 145 -17.82 -16.10 -7.71
N LEU A 146 -17.10 -15.11 -7.18
CA LEU A 146 -16.96 -14.85 -5.75
C LEU A 146 -17.82 -13.68 -5.26
N ALA A 147 -18.55 -13.00 -6.14
CA ALA A 147 -19.40 -11.88 -5.75
C ALA A 147 -20.44 -12.33 -4.70
N GLY A 148 -20.48 -11.63 -3.56
CA GLY A 148 -21.42 -11.88 -2.47
C GLY A 148 -21.14 -13.13 -1.61
N LYS A 149 -20.07 -13.89 -1.89
CA LYS A 149 -19.69 -15.04 -1.06
C LYS A 149 -18.88 -14.57 0.16
N PRO A 150 -19.03 -15.21 1.34
CA PRO A 150 -18.24 -14.85 2.52
C PRO A 150 -16.76 -15.19 2.32
N GLN A 151 -15.86 -14.37 2.86
CA GLN A 151 -14.40 -14.57 2.76
C GLN A 151 -13.87 -15.66 3.70
N GLN A 152 -14.58 -15.91 4.79
CA GLN A 152 -14.27 -16.92 5.82
C GLN A 152 -12.81 -16.92 6.33
N PRO A 153 -12.23 -15.80 6.80
CA PRO A 153 -10.86 -15.79 7.33
C PRO A 153 -10.67 -16.72 8.54
N GLU A 154 -11.74 -17.07 9.26
CA GLU A 154 -11.75 -18.07 10.32
C GLU A 154 -11.32 -19.48 9.87
N ALA A 155 -11.37 -19.76 8.56
CA ALA A 155 -10.97 -21.04 7.97
C ALA A 155 -9.44 -21.19 7.82
N LEU A 156 -8.65 -20.17 8.15
CA LEU A 156 -7.18 -20.28 8.13
C LEU A 156 -6.69 -21.42 9.03
N GLN A 157 -5.77 -22.21 8.49
CA GLN A 157 -5.22 -23.37 9.18
C GLN A 157 -3.81 -23.06 9.68
N TRP A 158 -3.54 -23.38 10.93
CA TRP A 158 -2.29 -23.02 11.60
C TRP A 158 -1.54 -24.27 12.00
N HIS A 159 -0.26 -24.36 11.64
CA HIS A 159 0.58 -25.53 11.87
C HIS A 159 1.93 -25.14 12.48
N VAL A 160 2.49 -25.99 13.33
CA VAL A 160 3.89 -25.87 13.76
C VAL A 160 4.80 -26.43 12.67
N THR A 161 5.83 -25.68 12.31
CA THR A 161 6.93 -26.14 11.43
C THR A 161 7.99 -26.87 12.24
N GLU A 162 8.82 -27.69 11.60
CA GLU A 162 9.91 -28.42 12.26
C GLU A 162 10.88 -27.50 13.03
N GLY A 163 11.02 -26.24 12.62
CA GLY A 163 11.81 -25.22 13.30
C GLY A 163 11.10 -24.48 14.45
N GLY A 164 9.94 -24.94 14.90
CA GLY A 164 9.17 -24.33 16.00
C GLY A 164 8.50 -22.99 15.67
N ARG A 165 8.44 -22.62 14.39
CA ARG A 165 7.68 -21.45 13.89
C ARG A 165 6.29 -21.85 13.45
N VAL A 166 5.37 -20.89 13.46
CA VAL A 166 4.00 -21.10 13.00
C VAL A 166 3.89 -20.85 11.50
N MET A 167 3.29 -21.81 10.78
CA MET A 167 2.87 -21.69 9.39
C MET A 167 1.36 -21.51 9.35
N VAL A 168 0.90 -20.59 8.51
CA VAL A 168 -0.52 -20.40 8.21
C VAL A 168 -0.78 -20.81 6.77
N HIS A 169 -1.80 -21.63 6.57
CA HIS A 169 -2.31 -22.05 5.27
C HIS A 169 -3.68 -21.41 5.03
N ASN A 170 -3.88 -20.88 3.82
CA ASN A 170 -5.13 -20.29 3.38
C ASN A 170 -5.88 -21.25 2.44
N PRO A 171 -6.87 -22.03 2.93
CA PRO A 171 -7.69 -22.90 2.09
C PRO A 171 -8.87 -22.16 1.43
N THR A 172 -8.98 -20.85 1.62
CA THR A 172 -10.10 -20.08 1.06
C THR A 172 -9.81 -19.68 -0.39
N ARG A 173 -10.86 -19.28 -1.11
CA ARG A 173 -10.74 -18.70 -2.45
C ARG A 173 -10.39 -17.20 -2.42
N TYR A 174 -10.11 -16.63 -1.26
CA TYR A 174 -9.84 -15.20 -1.05
C TYR A 174 -8.38 -14.96 -0.67
N VAL A 175 -7.83 -13.80 -1.06
CA VAL A 175 -6.55 -13.33 -0.55
C VAL A 175 -6.77 -12.82 0.87
N VAL A 176 -6.01 -13.34 1.83
CA VAL A 176 -6.09 -12.93 3.23
C VAL A 176 -4.94 -11.98 3.55
N GLN A 177 -5.26 -10.75 3.97
CA GLN A 177 -4.26 -9.81 4.50
C GLN A 177 -4.15 -9.96 6.01
N LEU A 178 -3.20 -10.79 6.45
CA LEU A 178 -2.85 -10.96 7.85
C LEU A 178 -2.14 -9.70 8.36
N ASN A 179 -2.68 -9.06 9.40
CA ASN A 179 -2.11 -7.88 10.03
C ASN A 179 -1.21 -8.28 11.21
N TYR A 180 -1.73 -9.06 12.15
CA TYR A 180 -1.01 -9.46 13.35
C TYR A 180 -1.38 -10.88 13.79
N VAL A 181 -0.51 -11.46 14.60
CA VAL A 181 -0.74 -12.72 15.33
C VAL A 181 -0.43 -12.47 16.80
N ASN A 182 -1.28 -12.98 17.69
CA ASN A 182 -1.12 -12.92 19.13
C ASN A 182 -1.06 -14.34 19.69
N VAL A 183 0.04 -14.65 20.36
CA VAL A 183 0.31 -15.92 21.05
C VAL A 183 0.59 -15.60 22.51
N GLY A 184 -0.15 -16.23 23.42
CA GLY A 184 0.10 -16.08 24.87
C GLY A 184 -0.03 -14.64 25.38
N GLY A 185 -0.87 -13.81 24.76
CA GLY A 185 -1.07 -12.41 25.14
C GLY A 185 -0.08 -11.42 24.51
N LYS A 186 0.94 -11.90 23.78
CA LYS A 186 1.90 -11.05 23.08
C LYS A 186 1.51 -10.89 21.61
N ARG A 187 1.32 -9.64 21.16
CA ARG A 187 1.01 -9.29 19.77
C ARG A 187 2.28 -9.12 18.93
N TYR A 188 2.32 -9.80 17.80
CA TYR A 188 3.37 -9.74 16.78
C TYR A 188 2.78 -9.16 15.49
N GLN A 189 3.47 -8.21 14.86
CA GLN A 189 3.01 -7.53 13.63
C GLN A 189 4.20 -6.99 12.84
N GLY A 190 4.00 -6.66 11.56
CA GLY A 190 5.03 -6.10 10.68
C GLY A 190 5.83 -7.16 9.93
N LYS A 191 7.10 -6.85 9.63
CA LYS A 191 7.93 -7.68 8.75
C LYS A 191 8.01 -9.14 9.25
N GLY A 192 7.69 -10.07 8.37
CA GLY A 192 7.71 -11.51 8.67
C GLY A 192 6.47 -12.03 9.38
N VAL A 193 5.51 -11.17 9.75
CA VAL A 193 4.25 -11.56 10.42
C VAL A 193 3.04 -11.10 9.63
N SER A 194 3.05 -9.85 9.14
CA SER A 194 2.02 -9.35 8.25
C SER A 194 2.25 -9.85 6.83
N TRP A 195 1.25 -10.48 6.23
CA TRP A 195 1.35 -11.14 4.93
C TRP A 195 0.06 -10.98 4.12
N PHE A 196 0.19 -10.89 2.80
CA PHE A 196 -0.89 -11.28 1.91
C PHE A 196 -0.74 -12.77 1.58
N ILE A 197 -1.73 -13.56 1.97
CA ILE A 197 -1.72 -15.02 1.80
C ILE A 197 -2.69 -15.34 0.67
N SER A 198 -2.15 -15.72 -0.49
CA SER A 198 -2.97 -16.09 -1.64
C SER A 198 -3.76 -17.40 -1.38
N PRO A 199 -4.86 -17.63 -2.09
CA PRO A 199 -5.60 -18.90 -2.04
C PRO A 199 -4.69 -20.12 -2.26
N GLU A 200 -4.90 -21.17 -1.48
CA GLU A 200 -4.15 -22.43 -1.50
C GLU A 200 -2.64 -22.28 -1.24
N LYS A 201 -2.22 -21.17 -0.62
CA LYS A 201 -0.82 -20.92 -0.26
C LYS A 201 -0.63 -20.89 1.25
N SER A 202 0.62 -21.14 1.63
CA SER A 202 1.05 -21.11 3.01
C SER A 202 2.20 -20.12 3.18
N VAL A 203 2.25 -19.47 4.34
CA VAL A 203 3.38 -18.61 4.74
C VAL A 203 3.80 -18.95 6.15
N THR A 204 5.11 -18.88 6.41
CA THR A 204 5.64 -19.03 7.77
C THR A 204 5.74 -17.67 8.41
N VAL A 205 5.03 -17.47 9.53
CA VAL A 205 5.14 -16.24 10.31
C VAL A 205 6.34 -16.31 11.25
N ALA A 206 6.96 -15.15 11.53
CA ALA A 206 8.05 -14.99 12.48
C ALA A 206 7.54 -15.02 13.94
N VAL A 207 6.74 -16.04 14.27
CA VAL A 207 6.13 -16.28 15.58
C VAL A 207 6.32 -17.76 15.91
N SER A 208 6.67 -18.04 17.15
CA SER A 208 6.80 -19.40 17.68
C SER A 208 5.63 -19.73 18.59
N ALA A 209 5.07 -20.92 18.41
CA ALA A 209 4.02 -21.48 19.26
C ALA A 209 4.09 -23.01 19.18
N GLY A 210 3.66 -23.70 20.24
CA GLY A 210 3.54 -25.15 20.25
C GLY A 210 2.19 -25.63 19.73
N THR A 211 2.09 -26.91 19.36
CA THR A 211 0.83 -27.57 19.04
C THR A 211 -0.16 -27.43 20.21
N GLY A 212 -1.42 -27.15 19.89
CA GLY A 212 -2.48 -26.87 20.86
C GLY A 212 -2.55 -25.42 21.34
N SER A 213 -1.60 -24.56 20.95
CA SER A 213 -1.64 -23.14 21.35
C SER A 213 -2.83 -22.44 20.73
N ARG A 214 -3.63 -21.77 21.58
CA ARG A 214 -4.65 -20.82 21.12
C ARG A 214 -3.99 -19.51 20.69
N ILE A 215 -4.42 -19.01 19.54
CA ILE A 215 -3.91 -17.77 18.97
C ILE A 215 -5.07 -16.86 18.61
N LYS A 216 -4.81 -15.56 18.66
CA LYS A 216 -5.68 -14.54 18.08
C LYS A 216 -4.98 -13.90 16.91
N TYR A 217 -5.68 -13.57 15.85
CA TYR A 217 -5.06 -12.94 14.69
C TYR A 217 -5.98 -11.91 14.07
N GLY A 218 -5.38 -10.84 13.56
CA GLY A 218 -6.11 -9.77 12.88
C GLY A 218 -5.99 -9.90 11.37
N VAL A 219 -7.12 -9.87 10.68
CA VAL A 219 -7.19 -9.81 9.21
C VAL A 219 -7.75 -8.47 8.80
N VAL A 220 -7.14 -7.84 7.80
CA VAL A 220 -7.63 -6.60 7.20
C VAL A 220 -8.75 -6.95 6.21
N ASN A 221 -9.91 -6.31 6.35
CA ASN A 221 -11.02 -6.48 5.42
C ASN A 221 -10.91 -5.51 4.22
N ASP A 222 -11.83 -5.64 3.26
CA ASP A 222 -11.86 -4.80 2.05
C ASP A 222 -11.92 -3.28 2.31
N TYR A 223 -12.36 -2.86 3.50
CA TYR A 223 -12.46 -1.46 3.90
C TYR A 223 -11.24 -0.97 4.69
N GLY A 224 -10.21 -1.79 4.84
CA GLY A 224 -9.02 -1.47 5.63
C GLY A 224 -9.16 -1.64 7.14
N ALA A 225 -10.32 -2.10 7.63
CA ALA A 225 -10.54 -2.35 9.05
C ALA A 225 -9.99 -3.72 9.46
N VAL A 226 -9.41 -3.79 10.65
CA VAL A 226 -8.86 -5.03 11.19
C VAL A 226 -9.94 -5.77 11.98
N ARG A 227 -10.22 -7.01 11.60
CA ARG A 227 -11.12 -7.92 12.32
C ARG A 227 -10.30 -9.01 13.00
N GLU A 228 -10.61 -9.26 14.26
CA GLU A 228 -9.94 -10.29 15.07
C GLU A 228 -10.68 -11.62 14.96
N TYR A 229 -9.89 -12.69 14.84
CA TYR A 229 -10.34 -14.08 14.79
C TYR A 229 -9.47 -14.92 15.74
N GLU A 230 -9.96 -16.12 16.06
CA GLU A 230 -9.24 -17.08 16.90
C GLU A 230 -8.87 -18.33 16.11
N GLY A 231 -7.78 -18.98 16.49
CA GLY A 231 -7.29 -20.20 15.87
C GLY A 231 -6.56 -21.08 16.86
N ILE A 232 -6.33 -22.34 16.48
CA ILE A 232 -5.53 -23.29 17.24
C ILE A 232 -4.41 -23.78 16.33
N VAL A 233 -3.18 -23.68 16.82
CA VAL A 233 -2.00 -24.20 16.12
C VAL A 233 -1.98 -25.72 16.27
N ARG A 234 -1.91 -26.43 15.14
CA ARG A 234 -1.84 -27.90 15.07
C ARG A 234 -0.41 -28.37 14.87
#